data_AF-A0A1D7UCL5-F1
#
_entry.id   AF-A0A1D7UCL5-F1
#
_cell.length_a   1.000
_cell.length_b   1.000
_cell.length_c   1.000
_cell.angle_alpha   90.00
_cell.angle_beta   90.00
_cell.angle_gamma   90.00
#
_symmetry.space_group_name_H-M   'P 1'
#
loop_
_entity.id
_entity.type
_entity.pdbx_description
1 polymer ?
#
loop_
_entity_poly.entity_id
_entity_poly.type
_entity_poly.pdbx_seq_one_letter_code
_entity_poly.pdbx_strand_id
1 'polypeptide(L)'
;MACDASAKAMAAKLHERCNEPLQAITLIGQCMTKALFAGNSAVVLFWALVHAHYRVAALYGDTESPIAQLSEIVIPDPYGND
;
A
#
# COMPACT_ATOMS: atom_id res chain seq x y z
N MET A 1 -13.20 -9.99 -7.34
CA MET A 1 -13.60 -8.57 -7.21
C MET A 1 -14.03 -8.19 -5.78
N ALA A 2 -14.48 -9.11 -4.91
CA ALA A 2 -14.86 -8.78 -3.51
C ALA A 2 -13.68 -8.49 -2.56
N CYS A 3 -12.51 -9.11 -2.75
CA CYS A 3 -11.35 -8.96 -1.87
C CYS A 3 -10.77 -7.53 -1.86
N ASP A 4 -10.83 -6.85 -3.01
CA ASP A 4 -10.28 -5.50 -3.18
C ASP A 4 -11.11 -4.43 -2.44
N ALA A 5 -12.44 -4.47 -2.57
CA ALA A 5 -13.32 -3.56 -1.84
C ALA A 5 -13.18 -3.70 -0.31
N SER A 6 -13.04 -4.94 0.18
CA SER A 6 -12.78 -5.20 1.60
C SER A 6 -11.40 -4.70 2.05
N ALA A 7 -10.37 -4.84 1.21
CA ALA A 7 -9.03 -4.34 1.50
C ALA A 7 -9.02 -2.80 1.58
N LYS A 8 -9.69 -2.13 0.64
CA LYS A 8 -9.85 -0.67 0.63
C LYS A 8 -10.59 -0.16 1.88
N ALA A 9 -11.69 -0.82 2.28
CA ALA A 9 -12.42 -0.46 3.49
C ALA A 9 -11.58 -0.64 4.76
N MET A 10 -10.75 -1.70 4.82
CA MET A 10 -9.82 -1.90 5.94
C MET A 10 -8.74 -0.82 5.98
N ALA A 11 -8.18 -0.43 4.82
CA ALA A 11 -7.21 0.65 4.74
C ALA A 11 -7.77 1.98 5.26
N ALA A 12 -9.02 2.32 4.92
CA ALA A 12 -9.69 3.51 5.45
C ALA A 12 -9.86 3.45 6.98
N LYS A 13 -10.29 2.30 7.52
CA LYS A 13 -10.38 2.09 8.99
C LYS A 13 -9.04 2.24 9.69
N LEU A 14 -7.93 1.82 9.05
CA LEU A 14 -6.60 2.00 9.62
C LEU A 14 -6.19 3.47 9.63
N HIS A 15 -6.55 4.26 8.63
CA HIS A 15 -6.35 5.72 8.64
C HIS A 15 -7.14 6.40 9.76
N GLU A 16 -8.38 5.97 10.02
CA GLU A 16 -9.19 6.52 11.11
C GLU A 16 -8.69 6.11 12.50
N ARG A 17 -8.16 4.89 12.62
CA ARG A 17 -7.80 4.29 13.92
C ARG A 17 -6.37 4.59 14.36
N CYS A 18 -5.44 4.77 13.43
CA CYS A 18 -4.04 5.02 13.73
C CYS A 18 -3.73 6.51 13.52
N ASN A 19 -3.40 7.20 14.61
CA ASN A 19 -2.96 8.60 14.54
C ASN A 19 -1.61 8.76 13.83
N GLU A 20 -0.77 7.72 13.84
CA GLU A 20 0.55 7.72 13.20
C GLU A 20 0.62 6.70 12.05
N PRO A 21 1.09 7.09 10.85
CA PRO A 21 1.19 6.19 9.70
C PRO A 21 2.07 4.95 9.94
N LEU A 22 3.15 5.11 10.71
CA LEU A 22 4.05 4.02 11.08
C LEU A 22 3.35 2.92 11.87
N GLN A 23 2.38 3.28 12.71
CA GLN A 23 1.62 2.32 13.51
C GLN A 23 0.76 1.41 12.62
N ALA A 24 0.07 1.99 11.64
CA ALA A 24 -0.74 1.24 10.69
C ALA A 24 0.10 0.31 9.81
N ILE A 25 1.22 0.82 9.28
CA ILE A 25 2.16 0.02 8.45
C ILE A 25 2.72 -1.16 9.26
N THR A 26 3.10 -0.92 10.52
CA THR A 26 3.59 -1.98 11.41
C THR A 26 2.53 -3.05 11.65
N LEU A 27 1.28 -2.65 11.90
CA LEU A 27 0.17 -3.58 12.10
C LEU A 27 -0.07 -4.44 10.84
N ILE A 28 -0.10 -3.81 9.67
CA ILE A 28 -0.24 -4.51 8.38
C ILE A 28 0.89 -5.52 8.18
N GLY A 29 2.14 -5.12 8.44
CA GLY A 29 3.31 -6.00 8.33
C GLY A 29 3.28 -7.18 9.29
N GLN A 30 2.82 -6.98 10.53
CA GLN A 30 2.62 -8.05 11.50
C GLN A 30 1.54 -9.05 11.05
N CYS A 31 0.42 -8.56 10.53
CA CYS A 31 -0.67 -9.39 10.03
C CYS A 31 -0.22 -10.22 8.81
N MET A 32 0.52 -9.60 7.88
CA MET A 32 1.08 -10.28 6.72
C MET A 32 2.08 -11.36 7.11
N THR A 33 3.02 -11.04 8.02
CA THR A 33 4.01 -11.98 8.54
C THR A 33 3.36 -13.18 9.23
N LYS A 34 2.34 -12.95 10.07
CA LYS A 34 1.57 -14.03 10.72
C LYS A 34 0.88 -14.92 9.70
N ALA A 35 0.27 -14.35 8.67
CA ALA A 35 -0.39 -15.11 7.62
C ALA A 35 0.59 -15.93 6.78
N LEU A 36 1.77 -15.37 6.50
CA LEU A 36 2.84 -16.03 5.78
C LEU A 36 3.34 -17.27 6.53
N PHE A 37 3.64 -17.13 7.83
CA PHE A 37 4.07 -18.27 8.65
C PHE A 37 2.97 -19.30 8.91
N ALA A 38 1.70 -18.91 8.78
CA ALA A 38 0.57 -19.84 8.80
C ALA A 38 0.28 -20.51 7.45
N GLY A 39 1.05 -20.20 6.39
CA GLY A 39 0.82 -20.74 5.04
C GLY A 39 -0.46 -20.23 4.36
N ASN A 40 -1.06 -19.15 4.84
CA ASN A 40 -2.32 -18.63 4.32
C ASN A 40 -2.09 -17.52 3.27
N SER A 41 -1.86 -17.94 2.04
CA SER A 41 -1.57 -17.04 0.91
C SER A 41 -2.69 -16.04 0.60
N ALA A 42 -3.96 -16.42 0.79
CA ALA A 42 -5.10 -15.53 0.57
C ALA A 42 -5.09 -14.35 1.56
N VAL A 43 -4.76 -14.60 2.82
CA VAL A 43 -4.66 -13.55 3.85
C VAL A 43 -3.42 -12.69 3.65
N VAL A 44 -2.30 -13.27 3.19
CA VAL A 44 -1.12 -12.49 2.78
C VAL A 44 -1.48 -11.51 1.65
N LEU A 45 -2.14 -11.99 0.60
CA LEU A 45 -2.58 -11.15 -0.53
C LEU A 45 -3.56 -10.05 -0.07
N PHE A 46 -4.48 -10.38 0.83
CA PHE A 46 -5.39 -9.39 1.41
C PHE A 46 -4.63 -8.25 2.10
N TRP A 47 -3.69 -8.55 3.00
CA TRP A 47 -2.92 -7.52 3.69
C TRP A 47 -1.97 -6.74 2.77
N ALA A 48 -1.50 -7.36 1.68
CA ALA A 48 -0.74 -6.66 0.65
C ALA A 48 -1.59 -5.62 -0.09
N LEU A 49 -2.84 -5.97 -0.42
CA LEU A 49 -3.81 -5.03 -1.00
C LEU A 49 -4.19 -3.93 -0.01
N VAL A 50 -4.38 -4.25 1.28
CA VAL A 50 -4.61 -3.23 2.33
C VAL A 50 -3.44 -2.25 2.39
N HIS A 51 -2.19 -2.74 2.34
CA HIS A 51 -1.01 -1.89 2.30
C HIS A 51 -0.99 -0.96 1.09
N ALA A 52 -1.30 -1.48 -0.11
CA ALA A 52 -1.36 -0.69 -1.33
C ALA A 52 -2.41 0.44 -1.21
N HIS A 53 -3.64 0.12 -0.80
CA HIS A 53 -4.70 1.12 -0.60
C HIS A 53 -4.36 2.13 0.50
N TYR A 54 -3.75 1.68 1.60
CA TYR A 54 -3.32 2.54 2.70
C TYR A 54 -2.28 3.56 2.24
N ARG A 55 -1.29 3.11 1.46
CA ARG A 55 -0.24 3.95 0.88
C ARG A 55 -0.80 4.88 -0.19
N VAL A 56 -1.67 4.43 -1.09
CA VAL A 56 -2.29 5.29 -2.13
C VAL A 56 -3.00 6.50 -1.52
N ALA A 57 -3.73 6.32 -0.42
CA ALA A 57 -4.35 7.44 0.29
C ALA A 57 -3.30 8.40 0.93
N ALA A 58 -2.17 7.88 1.40
CA ALA A 58 -1.07 8.70 1.91
C ALA A 58 -0.28 9.40 0.78
N LEU A 59 -0.20 8.78 -0.40
CA LEU A 59 0.49 9.33 -1.57
C LEU A 59 -0.24 10.57 -2.12
N TYR A 60 -1.57 10.58 -2.13
CA TYR A 60 -2.36 11.69 -2.67
C TYR A 60 -2.20 13.03 -1.92
N GLY A 61 -1.74 13.02 -0.66
CA GLY A 61 -1.56 14.24 0.13
C GLY A 61 -0.16 14.85 0.10
N ASP A 62 0.88 14.03 -0.13
CA ASP A 62 2.28 14.43 0.13
C ASP A 62 3.28 13.98 -0.96
N THR A 63 2.84 13.23 -1.98
CA THR A 63 3.77 12.64 -2.98
C THR A 63 3.71 13.17 -4.41
N GLU A 64 2.90 14.18 -4.72
CA GLU A 64 3.04 14.85 -6.04
C GLU A 64 4.42 15.50 -6.21
N SER A 65 4.98 16.09 -5.14
CA SER A 65 6.28 16.78 -5.20
C SER A 65 7.49 15.83 -5.36
N PRO A 66 7.63 14.72 -4.60
CA PRO A 66 8.71 13.75 -4.78
C PRO A 66 8.61 12.93 -6.07
N ILE A 67 7.40 12.63 -6.57
CA ILE A 67 7.23 11.89 -7.84
C ILE A 67 7.61 12.77 -9.03
N ALA A 68 7.26 14.07 -9.00
CA ALA A 68 7.74 15.03 -9.99
C ALA A 68 9.27 15.12 -10.01
N GLN A 69 9.92 15.20 -8.83
CA GLN A 69 11.38 15.19 -8.72
C GLN A 69 12.01 13.89 -9.23
N LEU A 70 11.37 12.74 -9.00
CA LEU A 70 11.85 11.46 -9.54
C LEU A 70 11.75 11.41 -11.07
N SER A 71 10.74 12.03 -11.68
CA SER A 71 10.62 12.10 -13.14
C SER A 71 11.73 12.92 -13.82
N GLU A 72 12.36 13.86 -13.11
CA GLU A 72 13.53 14.59 -13.60
C GLU A 72 14.82 13.74 -13.57
N ILE A 73 14.86 12.70 -12.73
CA ILE A 73 16.03 11.84 -12.51
C ILE A 73 15.93 10.52 -13.28
N VAL A 74 14.71 9.98 -13.41
CA VAL A 74 14.46 8.74 -14.13
C VAL A 74 14.47 9.03 -15.62
N ILE A 75 15.56 8.63 -16.28
CA ILE A 75 15.67 8.64 -17.74
C ILE A 75 14.55 7.75 -18.29
N PRO A 76 13.62 8.27 -19.12
CA PRO A 76 12.60 7.45 -19.77
C PRO A 76 13.28 6.32 -20.56
N ASP A 77 12.69 5.12 -20.54
CA ASP A 77 13.21 4.00 -21.31
C ASP A 77 13.39 4.42 -22.78
N PRO A 78 14.62 4.37 -23.35
CA PRO A 78 14.85 4.74 -24.74
C PRO A 78 14.16 3.79 -25.73
N TYR A 79 13.64 2.65 -25.26
CA TYR A 79 12.89 1.68 -26.07
C TYR A 79 11.40 1.77 -25.76
N GLY A 80 10.83 2.98 -25.88
CA GLY A 80 9.40 3.23 -25.71
C GLY A 80 8.55 2.21 -26.48
N ASN A 81 7.90 1.31 -25.75
CA ASN A 81 6.75 0.56 -26.21
C ASN A 81 5.54 1.06 -25.42
N ASP A 82 5.06 2.25 -25.78
CA ASP A 82 3.70 2.70 -25.57
C ASP A 82 3.18 3.29 -26.90
#